data_AF-A0A4Q0QXZ1-F1
#
_entry.id   AF-A0A4Q0QXZ1-F1
#
_cell.length_a   1.000
_cell.length_b   1.000
_cell.length_c   1.000
_cell.angle_alpha   90.00
_cell.angle_beta   90.00
_cell.angle_gamma   90.00
#
_symmetry.space_group_name_H-M   'P 1'
#
loop_
_entity.id
_entity.type
_entity.pdbx_description
1 polymer ?
#
loop_
_entity_poly.entity_id
_entity_poly.type
_entity_poly.pdbx_seq_one_letter_code
_entity_poly.pdbx_strand_id
1 'polypeptide(L)'
;MAFVTTFVGISWAMRGFPMTVSSSSPVGQLKPTLTASFGDESAKAYERKAWEAKHTLQSDKDPQLDALRMDALQAGAAYAMSPCDRMMKANLIAATSAYARGYMKILDCPNPLLAMFCSEKKHDRANAAYSTPLDVRVQAQLAEAFEQKGIVEEDFPEEIRLTVLQFAGPGLWSDPSPVCLPKQRGTNAR
;
A
#
# COMPACT_ATOMS: atom_id res chain seq x y z
N MET A 1 26.88 -6.28 55.79
CA MET A 1 26.78 -6.09 54.32
C MET A 1 25.86 -4.91 54.07
N ALA A 2 26.32 -3.90 53.31
CA ALA A 2 25.59 -2.69 52.90
C ALA A 2 24.31 -3.05 52.10
N PHE A 3 23.30 -2.20 51.91
CA PHE A 3 23.30 -1.04 51.00
C PHE A 3 22.35 0.09 51.45
N VAL A 4 22.76 1.32 51.14
CA VAL A 4 22.11 2.62 51.44
C VAL A 4 21.47 3.17 50.14
N THR A 5 20.36 3.91 50.26
CA THR A 5 20.02 5.21 49.58
C THR A 5 18.49 5.43 49.62
N THR A 6 17.94 6.11 50.64
CA THR A 6 17.60 7.55 50.75
C THR A 6 16.65 8.11 49.69
N PHE A 7 15.36 8.17 50.02
CA PHE A 7 14.36 9.05 49.42
C PHE A 7 14.26 10.34 50.26
N VAL A 8 14.48 11.50 49.62
CA VAL A 8 14.26 12.84 50.19
C VAL A 8 13.64 13.67 49.05
N GLY A 9 12.60 14.48 49.21
CA GLY A 9 11.79 14.90 50.34
C GLY A 9 10.49 15.52 49.79
N ILE A 10 9.39 15.42 50.52
CA ILE A 10 8.80 16.46 51.39
C ILE A 10 8.25 17.67 50.61
N SER A 11 6.93 17.65 50.50
CA SER A 11 6.02 18.76 50.20
C SER A 11 6.07 19.83 51.29
N TRP A 12 6.15 21.11 50.91
CA TRP A 12 5.60 22.22 51.71
C TRP A 12 4.98 23.29 50.81
N ALA A 13 3.71 23.57 51.08
CA ALA A 13 3.02 24.77 50.69
C ALA A 13 3.59 25.98 51.45
N MET A 14 3.57 27.17 50.83
CA MET A 14 2.68 28.26 51.26
C MET A 14 3.07 29.60 50.61
N ARG A 15 2.06 30.21 49.95
CA ARG A 15 1.69 31.63 49.87
C ARG A 15 2.71 32.65 49.29
N GLY A 16 2.17 33.50 48.39
CA GLY A 16 2.81 34.56 47.59
C GLY A 16 3.74 35.51 48.35
N PHE A 17 4.64 36.23 47.69
CA PHE A 17 4.43 37.17 46.57
C PHE A 17 5.78 37.55 45.91
N PRO A 18 5.82 38.42 44.87
CA PRO A 18 6.52 38.20 43.60
C PRO A 18 7.92 38.81 43.54
N MET A 19 8.85 38.23 42.77
CA MET A 19 9.92 39.03 42.15
C MET A 19 10.28 38.48 40.77
N THR A 20 10.19 39.39 39.82
CA THR A 20 10.52 39.31 38.40
C THR A 20 12.01 39.01 38.19
N VAL A 21 12.37 37.86 37.62
CA VAL A 21 13.60 37.74 36.81
C VAL A 21 13.42 36.67 35.74
N SER A 22 13.27 37.14 34.51
CA SER A 22 13.65 36.55 33.22
C SER A 22 13.77 35.02 33.12
N SER A 23 12.69 34.35 32.71
CA SER A 23 12.79 33.04 32.07
C SER A 23 13.20 33.22 30.61
N SER A 24 14.47 32.99 30.30
CA SER A 24 14.87 32.63 28.94
C SER A 24 14.36 31.22 28.65
N SER A 25 13.10 31.10 28.24
CA SER A 25 12.57 29.88 27.64
C SER A 25 13.04 29.81 26.19
N PRO A 26 13.69 28.73 25.73
CA PRO A 26 13.92 28.51 24.31
C PRO A 26 12.63 27.95 23.70
N VAL A 27 11.54 28.70 23.78
CA VAL A 27 10.35 28.42 22.97
C VAL A 27 10.45 29.34 21.77
N GLY A 28 11.24 28.91 20.79
CA GLY A 28 11.11 29.46 19.45
C GLY A 28 9.70 29.16 18.96
N GLN A 29 8.90 30.19 18.71
CA GLN A 29 7.65 30.04 17.97
C GLN A 29 7.99 29.33 16.66
N LEU A 30 7.42 28.13 16.46
CA LEU A 30 7.33 27.52 15.15
C LEU A 30 6.56 28.51 14.28
N LYS A 31 7.28 29.27 13.44
CA LYS A 31 6.66 30.03 12.36
C LYS A 31 5.91 29.00 11.50
N PRO A 32 4.59 29.16 11.28
CA PRO A 32 3.89 28.30 10.35
C PRO A 32 4.42 28.62 8.95
N THR A 33 5.33 27.79 8.44
CA THR A 33 5.82 27.85 7.05
C THR A 33 4.84 27.20 6.07
N LEU A 34 3.69 26.72 6.55
CA LEU A 34 2.63 26.19 5.69
C LEU A 34 1.58 27.27 5.49
N THR A 35 1.65 27.95 4.35
CA THR A 35 0.50 28.61 3.74
C THR A 35 -0.50 27.54 3.32
N ALA A 36 -1.17 26.90 4.29
CA ALA A 36 -2.30 26.03 4.04
C ALA A 36 -3.51 26.93 3.79
N SER A 37 -3.88 27.10 2.53
CA SER A 37 -5.13 27.75 2.19
C SER A 37 -6.25 26.75 2.46
N PHE A 38 -7.13 27.05 3.42
CA PHE A 38 -8.33 26.23 3.68
C PHE A 38 -9.33 26.48 2.55
N GLY A 39 -9.15 25.75 1.45
CA GLY A 39 -9.88 25.92 0.20
C GLY A 39 -9.01 25.55 -1.00
N ASP A 40 -8.24 24.48 -0.88
CA ASP A 40 -7.12 24.19 -1.76
C ASP A 40 -7.59 23.80 -3.17
N GLU A 41 -7.41 24.70 -4.13
CA GLU A 41 -7.50 24.38 -5.56
C GLU A 41 -6.54 23.22 -5.92
N SER A 42 -5.46 23.04 -5.17
CA SER A 42 -4.53 21.90 -5.29
C SER A 42 -5.21 20.57 -4.96
N ALA A 43 -6.07 20.50 -3.94
CA ALA A 43 -6.86 19.31 -3.61
C ALA A 43 -7.90 19.03 -4.71
N LYS A 44 -8.60 20.06 -5.19
CA LYS A 44 -9.53 19.92 -6.32
C LYS A 44 -8.83 19.52 -7.63
N ALA A 45 -7.63 20.03 -7.88
CA ALA A 45 -6.82 19.67 -9.04
C ALA A 45 -6.27 18.26 -8.93
N TYR A 46 -5.90 17.83 -7.72
CA TYR A 46 -5.52 16.44 -7.43
C TYR A 46 -6.70 15.49 -7.65
N GLU A 47 -7.88 15.80 -7.10
CA GLU A 47 -9.10 15.03 -7.32
C GLU A 47 -9.50 14.99 -8.79
N ARG A 48 -9.40 16.11 -9.51
CA ARG A 48 -9.68 16.16 -10.95
C ARG A 48 -8.69 15.29 -11.73
N LYS A 49 -7.39 15.38 -11.45
CA LYS A 49 -6.39 14.52 -12.09
C LYS A 49 -6.61 13.06 -11.76
N ALA A 50 -6.99 12.73 -10.52
CA ALA A 50 -7.35 11.38 -10.12
C ALA A 50 -8.63 10.89 -10.81
N TRP A 51 -9.61 11.78 -11.03
CA TRP A 51 -10.82 11.47 -11.77
C TRP A 51 -10.53 11.27 -13.27
N GLU A 52 -9.80 12.18 -13.90
CA GLU A 52 -9.35 12.06 -15.29
C GLU A 52 -8.52 10.80 -15.48
N ALA A 53 -7.62 10.50 -14.54
CA ALA A 53 -6.84 9.28 -14.50
C ALA A 53 -7.70 8.01 -14.51
N LYS A 54 -8.77 8.00 -13.70
CA LYS A 54 -9.73 6.88 -13.65
C LYS A 54 -10.56 6.75 -14.94
N HIS A 55 -10.79 7.83 -15.67
CA HIS A 55 -11.74 7.87 -16.79
C HIS A 55 -11.10 8.01 -18.18
N THR A 56 -9.78 8.20 -18.27
CA THR A 56 -9.04 8.25 -19.53
C THR A 56 -8.18 7.00 -19.71
N LEU A 57 -8.23 6.40 -20.90
CA LEU A 57 -7.38 5.29 -21.34
C LEU A 57 -6.05 5.81 -21.92
N GLN A 58 -5.48 6.85 -21.30
CA GLN A 58 -4.30 7.49 -21.87
C GLN A 58 -3.09 6.60 -21.60
N SER A 59 -2.61 5.94 -22.67
CA SER A 59 -1.37 5.16 -22.69
C SER A 59 -0.17 6.09 -22.53
N ASP A 60 0.80 5.67 -21.71
CA ASP A 60 2.06 6.39 -21.50
C ASP A 60 3.12 6.07 -22.56
N LYS A 61 2.69 5.53 -23.70
CA LYS A 61 3.52 5.18 -24.87
C LYS A 61 4.53 4.05 -24.62
N ASP A 62 4.32 3.24 -23.58
CA ASP A 62 5.03 1.97 -23.38
C ASP A 62 4.11 0.80 -23.72
N PRO A 63 4.16 0.25 -24.95
CA PRO A 63 3.24 -0.78 -25.39
C PRO A 63 3.42 -2.11 -24.63
N GLN A 64 4.59 -2.38 -24.08
CA GLN A 64 4.80 -3.61 -23.29
C GLN A 64 4.15 -3.47 -21.91
N LEU A 65 4.32 -2.31 -21.28
CA LEU A 65 3.73 -2.06 -19.98
C LEU A 65 2.21 -1.90 -20.07
N ASP A 66 1.71 -1.29 -21.13
CA ASP A 66 0.26 -1.19 -21.40
C ASP A 66 -0.39 -2.56 -21.58
N ALA A 67 0.27 -3.50 -22.25
CA ALA A 67 -0.22 -4.87 -22.34
C ALA A 67 -0.36 -5.52 -20.95
N LEU A 68 0.65 -5.38 -20.08
CA LEU A 68 0.61 -5.90 -18.71
C LEU A 68 -0.52 -5.27 -17.89
N ARG A 69 -0.75 -3.97 -18.04
CA ARG A 69 -1.86 -3.25 -17.37
C ARG A 69 -3.22 -3.76 -17.82
N MET A 70 -3.40 -3.92 -19.14
CA MET A 70 -4.66 -4.41 -19.71
C MET A 70 -4.92 -5.86 -19.32
N ASP A 71 -3.90 -6.72 -19.33
CA ASP A 71 -4.01 -8.10 -18.87
C ASP A 71 -4.42 -8.17 -17.39
N ALA A 72 -3.81 -7.36 -16.53
CA ALA A 72 -4.16 -7.28 -15.11
C ALA A 72 -5.60 -6.78 -14.89
N LEU A 73 -6.04 -5.76 -15.63
CA LEU A 73 -7.41 -5.25 -15.58
C LEU A 73 -8.42 -6.32 -16.02
N GLN A 74 -8.17 -6.98 -17.14
CA GLN A 74 -9.06 -7.99 -17.68
C GLN A 74 -9.15 -9.21 -16.75
N ALA A 75 -8.01 -9.68 -16.24
CA ALA A 75 -7.99 -10.81 -15.32
C ALA A 75 -8.68 -10.46 -13.98
N GLY A 76 -8.47 -9.24 -13.47
CA GLY A 76 -9.14 -8.76 -12.26
C GLY A 76 -10.66 -8.69 -12.42
N ALA A 77 -11.14 -8.14 -13.54
CA ALA A 77 -12.57 -8.08 -13.84
C ALA A 77 -13.17 -9.49 -14.04
N ALA A 78 -12.48 -10.38 -14.75
CA ALA A 78 -12.93 -11.75 -14.97
C ALA A 78 -13.02 -12.55 -13.66
N TYR A 79 -12.05 -12.37 -12.77
CA TYR A 79 -12.08 -13.00 -11.44
C TYR A 79 -13.18 -12.42 -10.55
N ALA A 80 -13.41 -11.11 -10.57
CA ALA A 80 -14.52 -10.49 -9.83
C ALA A 80 -15.89 -11.07 -10.25
N MET A 81 -16.06 -11.42 -11.53
CA MET A 81 -17.29 -12.06 -12.03
C MET A 81 -17.40 -13.54 -11.64
N SER A 82 -16.30 -14.24 -11.38
CA SER A 82 -16.27 -15.69 -11.15
C SER A 82 -15.11 -16.10 -10.24
N PRO A 83 -15.13 -15.71 -8.94
CA PRO A 83 -13.98 -15.89 -8.05
C PRO A 83 -13.70 -17.36 -7.69
N CYS A 84 -14.69 -18.24 -7.89
CA CYS A 84 -14.55 -19.68 -7.63
C CYS A 84 -14.14 -20.50 -8.84
N ASP A 85 -13.97 -19.87 -10.01
CA ASP A 85 -13.47 -20.52 -11.20
C ASP A 85 -11.93 -20.63 -11.13
N ARG A 86 -11.42 -21.86 -11.26
CA ARG A 86 -9.97 -22.13 -11.15
C ARG A 86 -9.16 -21.47 -12.27
N MET A 87 -9.72 -21.36 -13.48
CA MET A 87 -9.07 -20.69 -14.59
C MET A 87 -9.01 -19.19 -14.35
N MET A 88 -10.09 -18.59 -13.85
CA MET A 88 -10.09 -17.16 -13.52
C MET A 88 -9.10 -16.83 -12.40
N LYS A 89 -9.02 -17.68 -11.38
CA LYS A 89 -7.99 -17.58 -10.33
C LYS A 89 -6.59 -17.64 -10.93
N ALA A 90 -6.30 -18.65 -11.76
CA ALA A 90 -4.98 -18.83 -12.38
C ALA A 90 -4.60 -17.65 -13.29
N ASN A 91 -5.55 -17.13 -14.07
CA ASN A 91 -5.33 -15.98 -14.93
C ASN A 91 -5.00 -14.73 -14.12
N LEU A 92 -5.70 -14.48 -13.02
CA LEU A 92 -5.41 -13.34 -12.15
C LEU A 92 -4.04 -13.46 -11.49
N ILE A 93 -3.66 -14.64 -11.00
CA ILE A 93 -2.33 -14.89 -10.44
C ILE A 93 -1.25 -14.64 -11.50
N ALA A 94 -1.42 -15.17 -12.71
CA ALA A 94 -0.46 -15.01 -13.80
C ALA A 94 -0.30 -13.54 -14.22
N ALA A 95 -1.41 -12.83 -14.43
CA ALA A 95 -1.41 -11.43 -14.84
C ALA A 95 -0.80 -10.53 -13.76
N THR A 96 -1.19 -10.70 -12.49
CA THR A 96 -0.65 -9.93 -11.37
C THR A 96 0.84 -10.21 -11.18
N SER A 97 1.27 -11.47 -11.34
CA SER A 97 2.69 -11.83 -11.28
C SER A 97 3.50 -11.19 -12.40
N ALA A 98 2.98 -11.16 -13.63
CA ALA A 98 3.63 -10.53 -14.76
C ALA A 98 3.75 -9.01 -14.56
N TYR A 99 2.68 -8.38 -14.07
CA TYR A 99 2.67 -6.95 -13.75
C TYR A 99 3.68 -6.60 -12.66
N ALA A 100 3.74 -7.38 -11.58
CA ALA A 100 4.73 -7.22 -10.50
C ALA A 100 6.17 -7.40 -10.99
N ARG A 101 6.43 -8.40 -11.84
CA ARG A 101 7.76 -8.59 -12.45
C ARG A 101 8.16 -7.44 -13.37
N GLY A 102 7.20 -6.85 -14.07
CA GLY A 102 7.44 -5.63 -14.85
C GLY A 102 7.96 -4.49 -13.97
N TYR A 103 7.37 -4.29 -12.78
CA TYR A 103 7.80 -3.28 -11.83
C TYR A 103 9.22 -3.57 -11.33
N MET A 104 9.47 -4.82 -10.91
CA MET A 104 10.79 -5.25 -10.45
C MET A 104 11.88 -5.10 -11.51
N LYS A 105 11.54 -5.25 -12.79
CA LYS A 105 12.49 -5.05 -13.90
C LYS A 105 12.94 -3.60 -14.04
N ILE A 106 12.07 -2.64 -13.74
CA ILE A 106 12.44 -1.21 -13.74
C ILE A 106 13.21 -0.87 -12.46
N LEU A 107 12.79 -1.45 -11.33
CA LEU A 107 13.45 -1.28 -10.04
C LEU A 107 14.87 -1.84 -10.06
N ASP A 108 15.11 -2.96 -10.76
CA ASP A 108 16.42 -3.53 -11.05
C ASP A 108 17.31 -3.68 -9.79
N CYS A 109 16.75 -4.20 -8.69
CA CYS A 109 17.50 -4.34 -7.45
C CYS A 109 18.23 -5.70 -7.42
N PRO A 110 19.51 -5.75 -7.02
CA PRO A 110 20.30 -6.97 -7.01
C PRO A 110 19.79 -8.02 -6.00
N ASN A 111 19.06 -7.58 -4.97
CA ASN A 111 18.34 -8.48 -4.07
C ASN A 111 16.87 -8.01 -3.93
N PRO A 112 15.90 -8.74 -4.49
CA PRO A 112 14.46 -8.45 -4.38
C PRO A 112 13.96 -8.34 -2.94
N LEU A 113 14.48 -9.18 -2.03
CA LEU A 113 14.09 -9.18 -0.62
C LEU A 113 14.57 -7.93 0.12
N LEU A 114 15.58 -7.24 -0.44
CA LEU A 114 16.11 -5.98 0.07
C LEU A 114 15.70 -4.81 -0.84
N ALA A 115 14.60 -4.93 -1.59
CA ALA A 115 14.11 -3.86 -2.46
C ALA A 115 13.89 -2.54 -1.71
N MET A 116 13.53 -2.57 -0.43
CA MET A 116 13.44 -1.37 0.42
C MET A 116 14.78 -0.60 0.54
N PHE A 117 15.91 -1.28 0.44
CA PHE A 117 17.26 -0.70 0.49
C PHE A 117 17.82 -0.33 -0.89
N CYS A 118 17.02 -0.50 -1.94
CA CYS A 118 17.41 -0.09 -3.28
C CYS A 118 17.53 1.44 -3.35
N SER A 119 18.38 1.94 -4.25
CA SER A 119 18.62 3.39 -4.37
C SER A 119 17.32 4.14 -4.65
N GLU A 120 17.13 5.29 -4.01
CA GLU A 120 15.95 6.16 -4.19
C GLU A 120 15.66 6.47 -5.66
N LYS A 121 16.70 6.76 -6.46
CA LYS A 121 16.57 6.99 -7.90
C LYS A 121 15.92 5.83 -8.68
N LYS A 122 16.13 4.59 -8.24
CA LYS A 122 15.52 3.39 -8.86
C LYS A 122 14.05 3.27 -8.45
N HIS A 123 13.73 3.54 -7.19
CA HIS A 123 12.35 3.66 -6.72
C HIS A 123 11.59 4.75 -7.46
N ASP A 124 12.14 5.96 -7.58
CA ASP A 124 11.51 7.07 -8.28
C ASP A 124 11.22 6.74 -9.74
N ARG A 125 12.14 6.04 -10.42
CA ARG A 125 11.94 5.62 -11.80
C ARG A 125 10.82 4.58 -11.93
N ALA A 126 10.80 3.59 -11.05
CA ALA A 126 9.76 2.57 -11.05
C ALA A 126 8.39 3.17 -10.71
N ASN A 127 8.32 4.01 -9.68
CA ASN A 127 7.12 4.73 -9.28
C ASN A 127 6.63 5.67 -10.38
N ALA A 128 7.50 6.42 -11.05
CA ALA A 128 7.11 7.28 -12.17
C ALA A 128 6.52 6.47 -13.34
N ALA A 129 7.04 5.25 -13.59
CA ALA A 129 6.51 4.37 -14.63
C ALA A 129 5.20 3.68 -14.23
N TYR A 130 4.96 3.46 -12.94
CA TYR A 130 3.82 2.72 -12.38
C TYR A 130 2.81 3.60 -11.60
N SER A 131 2.85 4.92 -11.76
CA SER A 131 1.93 5.88 -11.11
C SER A 131 0.98 6.54 -12.10
N THR A 132 0.79 5.90 -13.25
CA THR A 132 0.00 6.45 -14.35
C THR A 132 -1.49 6.30 -14.08
N PRO A 133 -2.35 7.06 -14.78
CA PRO A 133 -3.78 6.83 -14.81
C PRO A 133 -4.23 5.37 -14.89
N LEU A 134 -3.59 4.61 -15.77
CA LEU A 134 -3.94 3.23 -16.02
C LEU A 134 -3.49 2.34 -14.86
N ASP A 135 -2.35 2.62 -14.23
CA ASP A 135 -1.88 1.90 -13.04
C ASP A 135 -2.80 2.10 -11.83
N VAL A 136 -3.33 3.32 -11.64
CA VAL A 136 -4.33 3.59 -10.58
C VAL A 136 -5.57 2.72 -10.76
N ARG A 137 -6.01 2.52 -12.00
CA ARG A 137 -7.15 1.64 -12.31
C ARG A 137 -6.81 0.17 -12.09
N VAL A 138 -5.60 -0.26 -12.50
CA VAL A 138 -5.11 -1.62 -12.25
C VAL A 138 -5.13 -1.90 -10.75
N GLN A 139 -4.55 -1.03 -9.92
CA GLN A 139 -4.51 -1.20 -8.47
C GLN A 139 -5.92 -1.26 -7.86
N ALA A 140 -6.83 -0.38 -8.28
CA ALA A 140 -8.21 -0.40 -7.81
C ALA A 140 -8.92 -1.72 -8.17
N GLN A 141 -8.77 -2.19 -9.42
CA GLN A 141 -9.39 -3.43 -9.88
C GLN A 141 -8.79 -4.66 -9.19
N LEU A 142 -7.48 -4.68 -8.99
CA LEU A 142 -6.80 -5.74 -8.25
C LEU A 142 -7.32 -5.76 -6.81
N ALA A 143 -7.35 -4.63 -6.12
CA ALA A 143 -7.87 -4.56 -4.75
C ALA A 143 -9.28 -5.16 -4.62
N GLU A 144 -10.20 -4.79 -5.52
CA GLU A 144 -11.56 -5.37 -5.56
C GLU A 144 -11.56 -6.89 -5.83
N ALA A 145 -10.68 -7.36 -6.71
CA ALA A 145 -10.54 -8.78 -6.98
C ALA A 145 -9.99 -9.54 -5.76
N PHE A 146 -8.99 -9.00 -5.06
CA PHE A 146 -8.42 -9.61 -3.86
C PHE A 146 -9.37 -9.57 -2.65
N GLU A 147 -10.33 -8.64 -2.60
CA GLU A 147 -11.41 -8.64 -1.59
C GLU A 147 -12.32 -9.88 -1.65
N GLN A 148 -12.33 -10.61 -2.79
CA GLN A 148 -13.03 -11.90 -2.87
C GLN A 148 -12.36 -13.00 -2.04
N LYS A 149 -11.14 -12.76 -1.51
CA LYS A 149 -10.41 -13.62 -0.56
C LYS A 149 -10.18 -15.06 -1.04
N GLY A 150 -10.20 -15.31 -2.34
CA GLY A 150 -9.89 -16.63 -2.92
C GLY A 150 -8.42 -16.79 -3.35
N ILE A 151 -7.64 -15.71 -3.28
CA ILE A 151 -6.20 -15.68 -3.57
C ILE A 151 -5.45 -15.35 -2.29
N VAL A 152 -4.39 -16.11 -2.02
CA VAL A 152 -3.52 -15.95 -0.85
C VAL A 152 -2.10 -15.61 -1.27
N GLU A 153 -1.28 -15.15 -0.32
CA GLU A 153 0.12 -14.83 -0.57
C GLU A 153 0.90 -16.03 -1.15
N GLU A 154 0.58 -17.26 -0.71
CA GLU A 154 1.24 -18.48 -1.17
C GLU A 154 0.95 -18.83 -2.63
N ASP A 155 -0.09 -18.24 -3.23
CA ASP A 155 -0.36 -18.39 -4.66
C ASP A 155 0.71 -17.69 -5.53
N PHE A 156 1.57 -16.86 -4.91
CA PHE A 156 2.65 -16.14 -5.58
C PHE A 156 4.05 -16.66 -5.20
N PRO A 157 5.01 -16.64 -6.14
CA PRO A 157 6.42 -16.89 -5.87
C PRO A 157 7.00 -15.93 -4.82
N GLU A 158 7.86 -16.45 -3.95
CA GLU A 158 8.40 -15.71 -2.79
C GLU A 158 9.06 -14.39 -3.19
N GLU A 159 9.78 -14.40 -4.32
CA GLU A 159 10.55 -13.25 -4.80
C GLU A 159 9.69 -12.05 -5.22
N ILE A 160 8.39 -12.25 -5.47
CA ILE A 160 7.48 -11.18 -5.92
C ILE A 160 6.39 -10.82 -4.91
N ARG A 161 6.25 -11.55 -3.78
CA ARG A 161 5.14 -11.39 -2.83
C ARG A 161 4.99 -9.96 -2.31
N LEU A 162 6.10 -9.34 -1.91
CA LEU A 162 6.09 -7.95 -1.42
C LEU A 162 5.64 -6.94 -2.50
N THR A 163 6.02 -7.19 -3.76
CA THR A 163 5.63 -6.33 -4.88
C THR A 163 4.17 -6.56 -5.27
N VAL A 164 3.71 -7.83 -5.30
CA VAL A 164 2.30 -8.14 -5.52
C VAL A 164 1.44 -7.49 -4.44
N LEU A 165 1.89 -7.54 -3.19
CA LEU A 165 1.21 -6.91 -2.07
C LEU A 165 1.03 -5.40 -2.26
N GLN A 166 2.08 -4.71 -2.74
CA GLN A 166 2.02 -3.27 -3.02
C GLN A 166 0.87 -2.91 -3.97
N PHE A 167 0.49 -3.81 -4.87
CA PHE A 167 -0.57 -3.58 -5.85
C PHE A 167 -1.93 -4.19 -5.48
N ALA A 168 -1.93 -5.34 -4.81
CA ALA A 168 -3.13 -6.08 -4.42
C ALA A 168 -3.86 -5.46 -3.22
N GLY A 169 -3.17 -4.64 -2.43
CA GLY A 169 -3.73 -4.01 -1.23
C GLY A 169 -3.94 -5.00 -0.07
N PRO A 170 -4.67 -4.60 0.99
CA PRO A 170 -4.80 -5.38 2.23
C PRO A 170 -5.59 -6.68 2.06
N GLY A 171 -6.32 -6.84 0.96
CA GLY A 171 -7.09 -8.06 0.66
C GLY A 171 -6.21 -9.31 0.61
N LEU A 172 -4.94 -9.18 0.21
CA LEU A 172 -3.98 -10.29 0.16
C LEU A 172 -3.56 -10.82 1.54
N TRP A 173 -3.64 -10.00 2.60
CA TRP A 173 -3.31 -10.39 3.98
C TRP A 173 -4.46 -11.11 4.69
N SER A 174 -5.62 -11.21 4.05
CA SER A 174 -6.77 -11.86 4.64
C SER A 174 -6.66 -13.37 4.50
N ASP A 175 -7.05 -14.09 5.56
CA ASP A 175 -7.21 -15.54 5.50
C ASP A 175 -8.12 -15.92 4.31
N PRO A 176 -7.82 -17.03 3.61
CA PRO A 176 -8.62 -17.49 2.49
C PRO A 176 -10.07 -17.67 2.91
N SER A 177 -10.96 -17.00 2.18
CA SER A 177 -12.39 -17.13 2.41
C SER A 177 -12.86 -18.51 1.98
N PRO A 178 -13.69 -19.19 2.80
CA PRO A 178 -14.22 -20.50 2.46
C PRO A 178 -15.24 -20.47 1.31
N VAL A 179 -15.54 -19.28 0.74
CA VAL A 179 -16.58 -19.07 -0.30
C VAL A 179 -16.40 -19.97 -1.52
N CYS A 180 -15.15 -20.32 -1.86
CA CYS A 180 -14.84 -21.18 -3.01
C CYS A 180 -14.35 -22.58 -2.64
N LEU A 181 -14.43 -22.98 -1.36
CA LEU A 181 -14.14 -24.36 -0.98
C LEU A 181 -15.22 -25.29 -1.56
N PRO A 182 -14.85 -26.45 -2.14
CA PRO A 182 -15.84 -27.44 -2.49
C PRO A 182 -16.61 -27.81 -1.22
N LYS A 183 -17.95 -27.70 -1.24
CA LYS A 183 -18.80 -28.31 -0.21
C LYS A 183 -18.28 -29.73 -0.01
N GLN A 184 -17.75 -30.04 1.17
CA GLN A 184 -17.51 -31.42 1.55
C GLN A 184 -18.88 -32.09 1.47
N ARG A 185 -19.11 -32.88 0.40
CA ARG A 185 -20.24 -33.79 0.35
C ARG A 185 -19.99 -34.74 1.50
N GLY A 186 -20.69 -34.51 2.61
CA GLY A 186 -20.67 -35.40 3.76
C GLY A 186 -20.79 -36.82 3.25
N THR A 187 -19.75 -37.61 3.46
CA THR A 187 -19.77 -39.04 3.27
C THR A 187 -20.76 -39.60 4.29
N ASN A 188 -22.03 -39.63 3.92
CA ASN A 188 -23.00 -40.54 4.52
C ASN A 188 -22.59 -41.96 4.07
N ALA A 189 -21.59 -42.51 4.75
CA ALA A 189 -21.39 -43.95 4.78
C ALA A 189 -22.45 -44.52 5.74
N ARG A 190 -23.44 -45.20 5.16
CA ARG A 190 -24.31 -46.13 5.88
C ARG A 190 -23.54 -47.39 6.23
#